data_AF-A0A7Y2DKQ2-F1
#
_entry.id   AF-A0A7Y2DKQ2-F1
#
_cell.length_a   1.000
_cell.length_b   1.000
_cell.length_c   1.000
_cell.angle_alpha   90.00
_cell.angle_beta   90.00
_cell.angle_gamma   90.00
#
_symmetry.space_group_name_H-M   'P 1'
#
loop_
_entity.id
_entity.type
_entity.pdbx_description
1 polymer ?
#
loop_
_entity_poly.entity_id
_entity_poly.type
_entity_poly.pdbx_seq_one_letter_code
_entity_poly.pdbx_strand_id
1 'polypeptide(L)' 'AEVNRINWWANPTPTGWDRSLAMMVNYRYDPEHIEQRHDDYAATGAAPISGAVQKILDT' A
#
# COMPACT_ATOMS: atom_id res chain seq x y z
N ALA A 1 5.48 -5.55 5.40
CA ALA A 1 5.44 -5.14 3.98
C ALA A 1 5.18 -3.64 3.90
N GLU A 2 5.46 -2.98 2.78
CA GLU A 2 5.20 -1.54 2.58
C GLU A 2 4.11 -1.33 1.51
N VAL A 3 3.17 -0.41 1.74
CA VAL A 3 2.26 0.10 0.70
C VAL A 3 3.07 0.94 -0.27
N ASN A 4 3.47 0.35 -1.39
CA ASN A 4 4.47 0.93 -2.26
C ASN A 4 3.86 1.81 -3.36
N ARG A 5 2.73 1.40 -3.93
CA ARG A 5 2.08 2.11 -5.04
C ARG A 5 0.57 1.89 -5.03
N ILE A 6 -0.16 2.97 -5.29
CA ILE A 6 -1.59 2.95 -5.61
C ILE A 6 -1.72 3.01 -7.14
N ASN A 7 -2.42 2.05 -7.72
CA ASN A 7 -2.64 1.97 -9.16
C ASN A 7 -4.10 2.27 -9.48
N TRP A 8 -4.32 3.37 -10.21
CA TRP A 8 -5.62 3.70 -10.80
C TRP A 8 -5.91 2.79 -12.00
N TRP A 9 -7.19 2.41 -12.18
CA TRP A 9 -7.64 1.55 -13.30
C TRP A 9 -6.85 0.22 -13.44
N ALA A 10 -6.35 -0.34 -12.34
CA ALA A 10 -5.54 -1.55 -12.39
C ALA A 10 -6.37 -2.84 -12.50
N ASN A 11 -7.64 -2.82 -12.11
CA ASN A 11 -8.56 -3.95 -12.26
C ASN A 11 -9.89 -3.49 -12.89
N PRO A 12 -9.95 -3.30 -14.22
CA PRO A 12 -11.14 -2.80 -14.92
C PRO A 12 -12.17 -3.90 -15.21
N THR A 13 -12.37 -4.82 -14.27
CA THR A 13 -13.46 -5.81 -14.31
C THR A 13 -14.65 -5.27 -13.52
N PRO A 14 -15.88 -5.76 -13.77
CA PRO A 14 -17.05 -5.37 -12.96
C PRO A 14 -16.79 -5.51 -11.45
N THR A 15 -16.24 -6.65 -11.03
CA THR A 15 -15.86 -6.90 -9.63
C THR A 15 -14.81 -5.92 -9.10
N GLY A 16 -13.86 -5.48 -9.93
CA GLY A 16 -12.86 -4.50 -9.55
C GLY A 16 -13.47 -3.12 -9.30
N TRP A 17 -14.41 -2.70 -10.14
CA TRP A 17 -15.20 -1.49 -9.92
C TRP A 17 -16.03 -1.55 -8.64
N ASP A 18 -16.74 -2.66 -8.42
CA ASP A 18 -17.60 -2.84 -7.24
C ASP A 18 -16.82 -2.84 -5.91
N ARG A 19 -15.61 -3.41 -5.90
CA ARG A 19 -14.82 -3.58 -4.67
C ARG A 19 -13.93 -2.39 -4.33
N SER A 20 -13.40 -1.70 -5.33
CA SER A 20 -12.37 -0.68 -5.11
C SER A 20 -12.27 0.36 -6.22
N LEU A 21 -13.34 0.57 -7.00
CA LEU A 21 -13.33 1.51 -8.14
C LEU A 21 -12.16 1.23 -9.12
N ALA A 22 -11.90 -0.05 -9.38
CA ALA A 22 -10.78 -0.54 -10.19
C ALA A 22 -9.37 -0.20 -9.66
N MET A 23 -9.25 0.34 -8.45
CA MET A 23 -7.96 0.60 -7.81
C MET A 23 -7.34 -0.68 -7.27
N MET A 24 -6.02 -0.78 -7.40
CA MET A 24 -5.22 -1.86 -6.81
C MET A 24 -3.99 -1.28 -6.12
N VAL A 25 -3.42 -2.03 -5.18
CA VAL A 25 -2.22 -1.63 -4.43
C VAL A 25 -1.10 -2.63 -4.68
N ASN A 26 0.13 -2.14 -4.86
CA ASN A 26 1.31 -2.99 -4.77
C ASN A 26 1.92 -2.90 -3.37
N TYR A 27 2.08 -4.05 -2.73
CA TYR A 27 2.88 -4.19 -1.52
C TYR A 27 4.30 -4.59 -1.90
N ARG A 28 5.30 -3.87 -1.39
CA ARG A 28 6.70 -4.24 -1.56
C ARG A 28 7.19 -4.98 -0.32
N TYR A 29 7.78 -6.15 -0.57
CA TYR A 29 8.58 -6.86 0.42
C TYR A 29 10.04 -6.51 0.17
N ASP A 30 10.71 -6.14 1.26
CA ASP A 30 12.11 -5.79 1.28
C ASP A 30 12.73 -6.54 2.46
N PRO A 31 13.49 -7.61 2.19
CA PRO A 31 14.00 -8.50 3.24
C PRO A 31 14.81 -7.77 4.32
N GLU A 32 15.53 -6.70 3.95
CA GLU A 32 16.37 -5.94 4.90
C GLU A 32 15.55 -5.20 5.95
N HIS A 33 14.31 -4.82 5.62
CA HIS A 33 13.47 -3.97 6.46
C HIS A 33 12.17 -4.65 6.88
N ILE A 34 11.96 -5.93 6.55
CA ILE A 34 10.66 -6.59 6.74
C ILE A 34 10.32 -6.81 8.22
N GLU A 35 11.31 -7.17 9.03
CA GLU A 35 11.16 -7.39 10.49
C GLU A 35 10.87 -6.06 11.19
N GLN A 36 11.70 -5.03 10.97
CA GLN A 36 11.49 -3.70 11.52
C GLN A 36 10.09 -3.16 11.18
N ARG A 37 9.70 -3.23 9.90
CA ARG A 37 8.37 -2.78 9.45
C ARG A 37 7.21 -3.58 10.07
N HIS A 38 7.43 -4.86 10.33
CA HIS A 38 6.44 -5.68 11.04
C HIS A 38 6.30 -5.23 12.49
N ASP A 39 7.43 -5.07 13.19
CA ASP A 39 7.46 -4.71 14.60
C ASP A 39 6.89 -3.30 14.83
N ASP A 40 7.25 -2.34 13.98
CA ASP A 40 6.70 -0.98 14.02
C ASP A 40 5.17 -1.00 13.84
N TYR A 41 4.66 -1.77 12.88
CA TYR A 41 3.22 -1.91 12.66
C TYR A 41 2.54 -2.60 13.84
N ALA A 42 3.13 -3.65 14.40
CA ALA A 42 2.58 -4.37 15.54
C ALA A 42 2.55 -3.50 16.81
N ALA A 43 3.56 -2.67 17.01
CA ALA A 43 3.69 -1.81 18.19
C ALA A 43 2.82 -0.54 18.11
N THR A 44 2.70 0.06 16.92
CA THR A 44 2.11 1.40 16.77
C THR A 44 0.87 1.45 15.89
N GLY A 45 0.61 0.41 15.10
CA GLY A 45 -0.40 0.41 14.04
C GLY A 45 0.00 1.23 12.80
N ALA A 46 1.19 1.85 12.78
CA ALA A 46 1.66 2.64 11.64
C ALA A 46 2.04 1.73 10.47
N ALA A 47 1.24 1.76 9.40
CA ALA A 47 1.54 1.01 8.19
C ALA A 47 2.72 1.66 7.43
N PRO A 48 3.75 0.91 7.04
CA PRO A 48 4.83 1.46 6.22
C PRO A 48 4.29 1.85 4.84
N ILE A 49 4.52 3.09 4.43
CA ILE A 49 4.11 3.61 3.12
C ILE A 49 5.31 4.20 2.39
N SER A 50 5.35 4.05 1.07
CA SER A 50 6.40 4.68 0.27
C SER A 50 6.24 6.20 0.24
N GLY A 51 7.33 6.93 -0.02
CA GLY A 51 7.27 8.39 -0.18
C GLY A 51 6.35 8.85 -1.32
N ALA A 52 6.12 8.01 -2.34
CA ALA A 52 5.17 8.32 -3.40
C ALA A 52 3.71 8.26 -2.90
N VAL A 53 3.40 7.32 -2.01
CA VAL A 53 2.07 7.22 -1.38
C VAL A 53 1.88 8.31 -0.33
N GLN A 54 2.90 8.63 0.46
CA GLN A 54 2.86 9.74 1.42
C GLN A 54 2.46 11.07 0.75
N LYS A 55 3.05 11.40 -0.41
CA LYS A 55 2.71 12.61 -1.16
C LYS A 55 1.24 12.73 -1.55
N ILE A 56 0.54 11.61 -1.74
CA ILE A 56 -0.90 11.61 -2.04
C ILE A 56 -1.70 12.01 -0.79
N LEU A 57 -1.26 11.61 0.40
CA LEU A 57 -1.91 11.95 1.68
C LEU A 57 -1.63 13.39 2.12
N ASP A 58 -0.51 13.95 1.69
CA ASP A 58 -0.12 15.34 2.00
C ASP A 58 -0.89 16.38 1.16
N THR A 59 -1.75 15.93 0.23
CA THR A 59 -2.58 16.78 -0.64
C THR A 59 -3.94 17.06 -0.01
#